data_AF-A0A2N2EL77-F1
#
_entry.id   AF-A0A2N2EL77-F1
#
_cell.length_a   1.000
_cell.length_b   1.000
_cell.length_c   1.000
_cell.angle_alpha   90.00
_cell.angle_beta   90.00
_cell.angle_gamma   90.00
#
_symmetry.space_group_name_H-M   'P 1'
#
loop_
_entity.id
_entity.type
_entity.pdbx_description
1 polymer ?
#
loop_
_entity_poly.entity_id
_entity_poly.type
_entity_poly.pdbx_seq_one_letter_code
_entity_poly.pdbx_strand_id
1 'polypeptide(L)'
;MNKVLALFVLLGLAAPAPAVSAAPPKTQAPAARELSDLSDSLAKGLKSRPGLKLAVLAFPYTSERASDGPVIIQERLTTLLAQKKKIVLVERGLLRKVMEELKLQASGAMDEATVRKLGKQLGADAVVTGTLNDLSDAETEVNARVVESETGKILAAASLAVRRTWKDSGAVVKPPQDFGSKPLVQVAVLLDTSGSMDGLINQARTQLWKIVNELVTAEKSGSRPRIEVALYEYGNSGLGADKGWLRQVLPFTTDLDAVAKELFALSTNGGDEYCGQAIKTAVEELKWSPKADVYKAIFIAGNEPFTQGAVPFQDAVAKAKAKNIFVNTIFCGPRQQGIATQWKAGSDLADGDYTNIDQGAAAYAVNAPQDDRIAQLSSQLNDTYVAYGSSGRNKVAEKRSVFSKVMGAGASVAAERAAYQSNAAPAVAEADSSWDAVSALESGKMSQDQLKAENLPEELQKMSKAEREKYLEQKLAERRKLQAEIAALQVQRKAHIAAEEKKAAGASTLDRAMIDSIRKQAVTRGYKFGK
;
A
#
# COMPACT_ATOMS: atom_id res chain seq x y z
N MET A 1 68.64 -5.07 83.62
CA MET A 1 68.93 -6.34 82.92
C MET A 1 67.74 -6.70 82.05
N ASN A 2 68.03 -7.12 80.83
CA ASN A 2 67.19 -7.82 79.85
C ASN A 2 66.07 -7.09 79.09
N LYS A 3 66.36 -6.99 77.77
CA LYS A 3 65.49 -6.83 76.60
C LYS A 3 64.33 -7.83 76.58
N VAL A 4 63.12 -7.39 76.19
CA VAL A 4 62.15 -8.11 75.32
C VAL A 4 61.25 -7.02 74.68
N LEU A 5 61.50 -6.62 73.44
CA LEU A 5 60.93 -7.10 72.17
C LEU A 5 59.42 -6.84 71.96
N ALA A 6 59.16 -5.77 71.22
CA ALA A 6 58.07 -5.43 70.30
C ALA A 6 56.76 -6.25 70.30
N LEU A 7 55.63 -5.55 70.54
CA LEU A 7 54.47 -5.51 69.63
C LEU A 7 53.56 -4.32 70.02
N PHE A 8 53.68 -3.18 69.33
CA PHE A 8 52.74 -2.06 69.50
C PHE A 8 51.57 -2.24 68.52
N VAL A 9 50.41 -2.63 69.07
CA VAL A 9 49.12 -2.56 68.38
C VAL A 9 48.69 -1.10 68.39
N LEU A 10 48.78 -0.41 67.25
CA LEU A 10 48.20 0.91 67.07
C LEU A 10 46.66 0.76 66.98
N LEU A 11 45.94 1.20 68.01
CA LEU A 11 44.52 1.53 67.89
C LEU A 11 44.40 2.81 67.03
N GLY A 12 44.16 2.63 65.74
CA GLY A 12 43.74 3.71 64.85
C GLY A 12 42.24 3.97 65.02
N LEU A 13 41.89 5.15 65.54
CA LEU A 13 40.54 5.72 65.45
C LEU A 13 40.13 5.79 63.97
N ALA A 14 39.28 4.86 63.54
CA ALA A 14 38.62 4.93 62.25
C ALA A 14 37.52 5.99 62.31
N ALA A 15 37.67 7.02 61.47
CA ALA A 15 36.62 7.99 61.17
C ALA A 15 35.34 7.27 60.69
N PRO A 16 34.14 7.78 60.99
CA PRO A 16 32.90 7.19 60.48
C PRO A 16 32.90 7.27 58.96
N ALA A 17 32.76 6.11 58.31
CA ALA A 17 32.51 6.01 56.88
C ALA A 17 31.28 6.85 56.51
N PRO A 18 31.26 7.51 55.33
CA PRO A 18 30.08 8.21 54.89
C PRO A 18 28.95 7.19 54.76
N ALA A 19 27.84 7.46 55.43
CA ALA A 19 26.62 6.68 55.30
C ALA A 19 26.30 6.57 53.80
N VAL A 20 26.33 5.34 53.28
CA VAL A 20 25.75 5.03 51.97
C VAL A 20 24.26 5.29 52.11
N SER A 21 23.85 6.50 51.75
CA SER A 21 22.44 6.85 51.59
C SER A 21 21.86 5.84 50.60
N ALA A 22 20.99 4.96 51.09
CA ALA A 22 20.15 4.14 50.23
C ALA A 22 19.51 5.06 49.19
N ALA A 23 19.75 4.78 47.92
CA ALA A 23 19.08 5.49 46.84
C ALA A 23 17.57 5.40 47.08
N PRO A 24 16.81 6.50 46.90
CA PRO A 24 15.36 6.45 47.04
C PRO A 24 14.80 5.39 46.08
N PRO A 25 13.71 4.69 46.45
CA PRO A 25 13.09 3.72 45.56
C PRO A 25 12.83 4.40 44.21
N LYS A 26 13.31 3.79 43.12
CA LYS A 26 13.12 4.28 41.75
C LYS A 26 11.65 4.67 41.59
N THR A 27 11.38 5.97 41.52
CA THR A 27 10.04 6.52 41.33
C THR A 27 9.54 5.97 40.01
N GLN A 28 8.57 5.05 40.06
CA GLN A 28 7.91 4.57 38.86
C GLN A 28 7.27 5.77 38.16
N ALA A 29 7.41 5.84 36.83
CA ALA A 29 6.76 6.89 36.05
C ALA A 29 5.25 6.90 36.33
N PRO A 30 4.57 8.06 36.42
CA PRO A 30 3.16 8.16 36.81
C PRO A 30 2.22 7.20 36.05
N ALA A 31 2.42 7.05 34.74
CA ALA A 31 1.64 6.13 33.90
C ALA A 31 1.87 4.63 34.19
N ALA A 32 3.01 4.26 34.74
CA ALA A 32 3.28 2.88 35.17
C ALA A 32 2.51 2.55 36.46
N ARG A 33 2.28 3.55 37.33
CA ARG A 33 1.49 3.41 38.55
C ARG A 33 -0.01 3.24 38.23
N GLU A 34 -0.53 4.05 37.32
CA GLU A 34 -1.95 4.00 36.91
C GLU A 34 -2.31 2.63 36.30
N LEU A 35 -1.47 2.08 35.40
CA LEU A 35 -1.71 0.74 34.86
C LEU A 35 -1.50 -0.39 35.88
N SER A 36 -0.66 -0.18 36.91
CA SER A 36 -0.55 -1.11 38.03
C SER A 36 -1.86 -1.20 38.80
N ASP A 37 -2.50 -0.06 39.08
CA ASP A 37 -3.79 0.00 39.79
C ASP A 37 -4.91 -0.68 38.99
N LEU A 38 -4.90 -0.52 37.65
CA LEU A 38 -5.79 -1.27 36.76
C LEU A 38 -5.55 -2.79 36.85
N SER A 39 -4.28 -3.22 36.79
CA SER A 39 -3.90 -4.63 36.92
C SER A 39 -4.29 -5.22 38.29
N ASP A 40 -4.10 -4.46 39.37
CA ASP A 40 -4.49 -4.87 40.73
C ASP A 40 -6.01 -5.01 40.88
N SER A 41 -6.78 -4.10 40.27
CA SER A 41 -8.24 -4.16 40.25
C SER A 41 -8.75 -5.40 39.53
N LEU A 42 -8.19 -5.71 38.35
CA LEU A 42 -8.52 -6.94 37.61
C LEU A 42 -8.11 -8.19 38.40
N ALA A 43 -6.88 -8.23 38.94
CA ALA A 43 -6.38 -9.37 39.72
C ALA A 43 -7.17 -9.60 41.01
N LYS A 44 -7.68 -8.53 41.65
CA LYS A 44 -8.55 -8.64 42.84
C LYS A 44 -9.86 -9.36 42.52
N GLY A 45 -10.45 -9.10 41.36
CA GLY A 45 -11.64 -9.80 40.87
C GLY A 45 -11.40 -11.28 40.56
N LEU A 46 -10.14 -11.67 40.32
CA LEU A 46 -9.75 -13.06 40.03
C LEU A 46 -9.25 -13.85 41.26
N LYS A 47 -9.28 -13.27 42.47
CA LYS A 47 -8.71 -13.90 43.69
C LYS A 47 -9.30 -15.28 44.02
N SER A 48 -10.54 -15.54 43.65
CA SER A 48 -11.23 -16.82 43.86
C SER A 48 -10.84 -17.91 42.84
N ARG A 49 -9.99 -17.60 41.85
CA ARG A 49 -9.60 -18.50 40.76
C ARG A 49 -8.08 -18.54 40.55
N PRO A 50 -7.32 -19.18 41.46
CA PRO A 50 -5.88 -19.31 41.31
C PRO A 50 -5.52 -20.23 40.13
N GLY A 51 -4.46 -19.87 39.38
CA GLY A 51 -3.95 -20.69 38.27
C GLY A 51 -4.67 -20.47 36.94
N LEU A 52 -5.57 -19.49 36.86
CA LEU A 52 -6.33 -19.16 35.65
C LEU A 52 -5.40 -18.82 34.49
N LYS A 53 -5.55 -19.52 33.37
CA LYS A 53 -4.81 -19.26 32.13
C LYS A 53 -5.51 -18.17 31.32
N LEU A 54 -4.81 -17.05 31.13
CA LEU A 54 -5.39 -15.79 30.68
C LEU A 54 -4.72 -15.33 29.37
N ALA A 55 -5.55 -14.99 28.37
CA ALA A 55 -5.09 -14.33 27.16
C ALA A 55 -5.40 -12.83 27.22
N VAL A 56 -4.42 -11.97 26.98
CA VAL A 56 -4.62 -10.50 26.99
C VAL A 56 -4.67 -10.00 25.54
N LEU A 57 -5.82 -9.49 25.11
CA LEU A 57 -6.00 -8.94 23.76
C LEU A 57 -5.52 -7.49 23.65
N ALA A 58 -5.41 -7.00 22.41
CA ALA A 58 -5.22 -5.59 22.14
C ALA A 58 -6.45 -4.78 22.55
N PHE A 59 -6.23 -3.54 22.98
CA PHE A 59 -7.27 -2.61 23.44
C PHE A 59 -7.51 -1.55 22.37
N PRO A 60 -8.40 -1.78 21.39
CA PRO A 60 -8.64 -0.81 20.31
C PRO A 60 -9.27 0.48 20.85
N TYR A 61 -9.04 1.58 20.14
CA TYR A 61 -9.76 2.81 20.41
C TYR A 61 -11.23 2.71 19.97
N THR A 62 -12.13 3.28 20.77
CA THR A 62 -13.55 3.45 20.39
C THR A 62 -13.73 4.28 19.12
N SER A 63 -12.77 5.16 18.83
CA SER A 63 -12.74 6.00 17.63
C SER A 63 -12.14 5.32 16.40
N GLU A 64 -11.77 4.03 16.48
CA GLU A 64 -11.11 3.26 15.42
C GLU A 64 -9.81 3.90 14.87
N ARG A 65 -9.15 4.74 15.66
CA ARG A 65 -7.92 5.43 15.25
C ARG A 65 -6.71 4.48 15.24
N ALA A 66 -5.84 4.64 14.26
CA ALA A 66 -4.53 4.00 14.26
C ALA A 66 -3.65 4.63 15.35
N SER A 67 -3.04 3.79 16.19
CA SER A 67 -2.20 4.21 17.32
C SER A 67 -1.38 3.03 17.81
N ASP A 68 -0.22 3.30 18.39
CA ASP A 68 0.58 2.31 19.10
C ASP A 68 0.00 2.01 20.51
N GLY A 69 -0.92 2.84 20.99
CA GLY A 69 -1.58 2.73 22.29
C GLY A 69 -2.16 1.33 22.59
N PRO A 70 -2.98 0.72 21.71
CA PRO A 70 -3.56 -0.60 21.92
C PRO A 70 -2.53 -1.69 22.23
N VAL A 71 -1.40 -1.67 21.52
CA VAL A 71 -0.31 -2.65 21.67
C VAL A 71 0.50 -2.36 22.93
N ILE A 72 0.77 -1.08 23.22
CA ILE A 72 1.53 -0.66 24.40
C ILE A 72 0.76 -0.97 25.68
N ILE A 73 -0.54 -0.72 25.70
CA ILE A 73 -1.41 -1.07 26.82
C ILE A 73 -1.48 -2.59 27.01
N GLN A 74 -1.66 -3.35 25.92
CA GLN A 74 -1.64 -4.82 25.97
C GLN A 74 -0.35 -5.36 26.58
N GLU A 75 0.81 -4.91 26.09
CA GLU A 75 2.13 -5.40 26.54
C GLU A 75 2.39 -5.09 28.02
N ARG A 76 2.06 -3.87 28.45
CA ARG A 76 2.24 -3.45 29.84
C ARG A 76 1.30 -4.19 30.78
N LEU A 77 0.02 -4.32 30.40
CA LEU A 77 -0.94 -5.05 31.21
C LEU A 77 -0.58 -6.54 31.31
N THR A 78 -0.10 -7.13 30.20
CA THR A 78 0.44 -8.49 30.18
C THR A 78 1.60 -8.62 31.16
N THR A 79 2.57 -7.69 31.12
CA THR A 79 3.73 -7.69 32.03
C THR A 79 3.30 -7.57 33.50
N LEU A 80 2.36 -6.67 33.82
CA LEU A 80 1.89 -6.46 35.19
C LEU A 80 1.09 -7.66 35.72
N LEU A 81 0.27 -8.29 34.86
CA LEU A 81 -0.46 -9.52 35.21
C LEU A 81 0.48 -10.71 35.36
N ALA A 82 1.58 -10.79 34.60
CA ALA A 82 2.59 -11.85 34.71
C ALA A 82 3.29 -11.85 36.08
N GLN A 83 3.43 -10.66 36.68
CA GLN A 83 4.02 -10.50 38.01
C GLN A 83 3.09 -10.98 39.13
N LYS A 84 1.81 -11.24 38.84
CA LYS A 84 0.86 -11.81 39.82
C LYS A 84 1.06 -13.31 39.87
N LYS A 85 1.63 -13.82 40.98
CA LYS A 85 1.97 -15.24 41.22
C LYS A 85 0.83 -16.27 41.03
N LYS A 86 -0.42 -15.84 40.78
CA LYS A 86 -1.62 -16.68 40.70
C LYS A 86 -2.27 -16.70 39.31
N ILE A 87 -1.65 -16.08 38.29
CA ILE A 87 -2.17 -15.99 36.93
C ILE A 87 -1.15 -16.64 35.97
N VAL A 88 -1.63 -17.47 35.05
CA VAL A 88 -0.83 -18.04 33.96
C VAL A 88 -1.18 -17.28 32.69
N LEU A 89 -0.21 -16.81 31.91
CA LEU A 89 -0.48 -16.05 30.69
C LEU A 89 -0.25 -16.89 29.43
N VAL A 90 -1.10 -16.66 28.44
CA VAL A 90 -0.89 -17.16 27.08
C VAL A 90 0.16 -16.30 26.38
N GLU A 91 1.11 -16.95 25.72
CA GLU A 91 2.15 -16.26 24.96
C GLU A 91 1.57 -15.45 23.80
N ARG A 92 2.06 -14.23 23.63
CA ARG A 92 1.62 -13.30 22.59
C ARG A 92 1.79 -13.84 21.17
N GLY A 93 2.85 -14.59 20.91
CA GLY A 93 3.10 -15.21 19.59
C GLY A 93 1.98 -16.19 19.21
N LEU A 94 1.55 -17.03 20.16
CA LEU A 94 0.45 -17.98 19.98
C LEU A 94 -0.89 -17.25 19.80
N LEU A 95 -1.12 -16.19 20.58
CA LEU A 95 -2.30 -15.33 20.43
C LEU A 95 -2.39 -14.75 19.01
N ARG A 96 -1.30 -14.19 18.51
CA ARG A 96 -1.25 -13.61 17.16
C ARG A 96 -1.56 -14.65 16.09
N LYS A 97 -0.95 -15.84 16.17
CA LYS A 97 -1.17 -16.93 15.22
C LYS A 97 -2.64 -17.36 15.16
N VAL A 98 -3.28 -17.49 16.32
CA VAL A 98 -4.70 -17.85 16.41
C VAL A 98 -5.62 -16.74 15.88
N MET A 99 -5.31 -15.47 16.17
CA MET A 99 -6.07 -14.33 15.64
C MET A 99 -6.00 -14.24 14.10
N GLU A 100 -4.82 -14.51 13.53
CA GLU A 100 -4.60 -14.59 12.07
C GLU A 100 -5.37 -15.76 11.44
N GLU A 101 -5.33 -16.94 12.08
CA GLU A 101 -6.04 -18.15 11.61
C GLU A 101 -7.57 -17.96 11.61
N LEU A 102 -8.10 -17.30 12.64
CA LEU A 102 -9.52 -17.00 12.76
C LEU A 102 -9.97 -15.79 11.92
N LYS A 103 -9.04 -15.07 11.28
CA LYS A 103 -9.27 -13.80 10.58
C LYS A 103 -10.01 -12.77 11.44
N LEU A 104 -9.78 -12.82 12.77
CA LEU A 104 -10.44 -11.92 13.71
C LEU A 104 -9.68 -10.60 13.79
N GLN A 105 -10.40 -9.49 13.66
CA GLN A 105 -9.86 -8.17 13.98
C GLN A 105 -9.95 -7.94 15.50
N ALA A 106 -9.06 -7.13 16.06
CA ALA A 106 -9.18 -6.68 17.44
C ALA A 106 -10.32 -5.66 17.55
N SER A 107 -11.57 -6.13 17.58
CA SER A 107 -12.74 -5.28 17.84
C SER A 107 -12.90 -5.05 19.34
N GLY A 108 -13.27 -3.83 19.74
CA GLY A 108 -13.42 -3.44 21.16
C GLY A 108 -14.63 -4.09 21.86
N ALA A 109 -15.54 -4.64 21.06
CA ALA A 109 -16.63 -5.49 21.49
C ALA A 109 -16.49 -6.84 20.78
N MET A 110 -15.97 -7.84 21.50
CA MET A 110 -16.06 -9.24 21.09
C MET A 110 -17.31 -9.85 21.71
N ASP A 111 -18.12 -10.51 20.89
CA ASP A 111 -19.26 -11.28 21.37
C ASP A 111 -18.80 -12.53 22.13
N GLU A 112 -19.68 -13.08 22.95
CA GLU A 112 -19.37 -14.27 23.76
C GLU A 112 -18.99 -15.49 22.92
N ALA A 113 -19.51 -15.59 21.69
CA ALA A 113 -19.20 -16.69 20.77
C ALA A 113 -17.73 -16.64 20.30
N THR A 114 -17.22 -15.44 20.03
CA THR A 114 -15.84 -15.19 19.64
C THR A 114 -14.89 -15.45 20.82
N VAL A 115 -15.27 -15.03 22.03
CA VAL A 115 -14.50 -15.30 23.25
C VAL A 115 -14.41 -16.80 23.54
N ARG A 116 -15.50 -17.55 23.35
CA ARG A 116 -15.53 -19.03 23.44
C ARG A 116 -14.59 -19.69 22.44
N LYS A 117 -14.63 -19.23 21.18
CA LYS A 117 -13.78 -19.76 20.11
C LYS A 117 -12.29 -19.50 20.39
N LEU A 118 -11.95 -18.30 20.85
CA LEU A 118 -10.59 -17.92 21.21
C LEU A 118 -10.07 -18.72 22.39
N GLY A 119 -10.85 -18.84 23.47
CA GLY A 119 -10.46 -19.64 24.63
C GLY A 119 -10.16 -21.08 24.27
N LYS A 120 -10.99 -21.70 23.42
CA LYS A 120 -10.79 -23.08 22.95
C LYS A 120 -9.50 -23.24 22.13
N GLN A 121 -9.19 -22.30 21.25
CA GLN A 121 -7.99 -22.40 20.40
C GLN A 121 -6.70 -22.02 21.11
N LEU A 122 -6.76 -21.10 22.07
CA LEU A 122 -5.61 -20.68 22.88
C LEU A 122 -5.37 -21.60 24.10
N GLY A 123 -6.35 -22.44 24.41
CA GLY A 123 -6.43 -23.16 25.68
C GLY A 123 -6.37 -22.19 26.86
N ALA A 124 -7.12 -21.08 26.77
CA ALA A 124 -7.24 -20.07 27.81
C ALA A 124 -8.57 -20.23 28.55
N ASP A 125 -8.54 -20.08 29.87
CA ASP A 125 -9.73 -20.14 30.73
C ASP A 125 -10.51 -18.82 30.72
N ALA A 126 -9.81 -17.72 30.43
CA ALA A 126 -10.40 -16.39 30.30
C ALA A 126 -9.61 -15.51 29.33
N VAL A 127 -10.26 -14.44 28.87
CA VAL A 127 -9.71 -13.44 27.97
C VAL A 127 -9.86 -12.04 28.59
N VAL A 128 -8.78 -11.26 28.61
CA VAL A 128 -8.83 -9.83 28.89
C VAL A 128 -9.08 -9.08 27.58
N THR A 129 -10.14 -8.28 27.56
CA THR A 129 -10.52 -7.43 26.43
C THR A 129 -10.98 -6.07 26.95
N GLY A 130 -11.02 -5.06 26.08
CA GLY A 130 -11.29 -3.70 26.50
C GLY A 130 -11.22 -2.68 25.38
N THR A 131 -11.35 -1.41 25.73
CA THR A 131 -11.29 -0.28 24.81
C THR A 131 -10.46 0.85 25.38
N LEU A 132 -9.90 1.66 24.49
CA LEU A 132 -9.28 2.94 24.82
C LEU A 132 -10.22 4.07 24.41
N ASN A 133 -10.39 5.04 25.30
CA ASN A 133 -11.16 6.26 25.02
C ASN A 133 -10.36 7.48 25.45
N ASP A 134 -10.07 8.38 24.53
CA ASP A 134 -9.25 9.54 24.83
C ASP A 134 -10.02 10.60 25.62
N LEU A 135 -9.48 11.00 26.78
CA LEU A 135 -10.06 12.06 27.60
C LEU A 135 -9.45 13.43 27.25
N SER A 136 -8.17 13.44 26.89
CA SER A 136 -7.43 14.62 26.42
C SER A 136 -6.18 14.18 25.63
N ASP A 137 -5.45 15.10 25.01
CA ASP A 137 -4.19 14.77 24.31
C ASP A 137 -3.14 14.08 25.18
N ALA A 138 -3.21 14.24 26.50
CA ALA A 138 -2.28 13.66 27.46
C ALA A 138 -2.83 12.44 28.20
N GLU A 139 -4.14 12.17 28.15
CA GLU A 139 -4.81 11.15 28.96
C GLU A 139 -5.79 10.29 28.15
N THR A 140 -5.79 9.00 28.43
CA THR A 140 -6.66 8.00 27.80
C THR A 140 -7.28 7.15 28.88
N GLU A 141 -8.61 7.00 28.87
CA GLU A 141 -9.32 6.03 29.68
C GLU A 141 -9.12 4.62 29.09
N VAL A 142 -8.68 3.69 29.95
CA VAL A 142 -8.56 2.26 29.62
C VAL A 142 -9.72 1.53 30.28
N ASN A 143 -10.66 1.05 29.47
CA ASN A 143 -11.73 0.17 29.91
C ASN A 143 -11.29 -1.28 29.73
N ALA A 144 -11.23 -2.08 30.79
CA ALA A 144 -10.79 -3.47 30.73
C ALA A 144 -11.78 -4.41 31.41
N ARG A 145 -12.00 -5.59 30.84
CA ARG A 145 -12.79 -6.68 31.41
C ARG A 145 -12.13 -8.03 31.20
N VAL A 146 -12.27 -8.91 32.17
CA VAL A 146 -11.89 -10.33 32.09
C VAL A 146 -13.14 -11.15 31.84
N VAL A 147 -13.17 -11.89 30.75
CA VAL A 147 -14.32 -12.69 30.31
C VAL A 147 -13.95 -14.16 30.37
N GLU A 148 -14.74 -14.96 31.09
CA GLU A 148 -14.58 -16.41 31.16
C GLU A 148 -14.81 -17.03 29.78
N SER A 149 -13.86 -17.82 29.32
CA SER A 149 -13.88 -18.37 27.97
C SER A 149 -15.00 -19.37 27.75
N GLU A 150 -15.42 -20.12 28.75
CA GLU A 150 -16.47 -21.14 28.58
C GLU A 150 -17.88 -20.52 28.57
N THR A 151 -18.15 -19.60 29.50
CA THR A 151 -19.51 -19.08 29.72
C THR A 151 -19.75 -17.71 29.10
N GLY A 152 -18.70 -16.95 28.77
CA GLY A 152 -18.83 -15.54 28.39
C GLY A 152 -19.04 -14.60 29.58
N LYS A 153 -19.05 -15.09 30.82
CA LYS A 153 -19.28 -14.28 32.02
C LYS A 153 -18.13 -13.33 32.30
N ILE A 154 -18.44 -12.08 32.61
CA ILE A 154 -17.45 -11.11 33.10
C ILE A 154 -17.05 -11.47 34.53
N LEU A 155 -15.78 -11.81 34.74
CA LEU A 155 -15.19 -12.17 36.03
C LEU A 155 -14.67 -10.95 36.79
N ALA A 156 -14.19 -9.94 36.06
CA ALA A 156 -13.69 -8.68 36.60
C ALA A 156 -13.79 -7.59 35.54
N ALA A 157 -13.99 -6.34 35.96
CA ALA A 157 -13.92 -5.17 35.10
C ALA A 157 -13.34 -3.99 35.87
N ALA A 158 -12.61 -3.14 35.18
CA ALA A 158 -12.03 -1.92 35.73
C ALA A 158 -11.90 -0.86 34.62
N SER A 159 -12.04 0.41 35.00
CA SER A 159 -11.75 1.56 34.14
C SER A 159 -10.83 2.51 34.88
N LEU A 160 -9.84 3.07 34.19
CA LEU A 160 -8.96 4.09 34.75
C LEU A 160 -8.42 5.02 33.65
N ALA A 161 -8.32 6.31 33.95
CA ALA A 161 -7.56 7.25 33.15
C ALA A 161 -6.05 7.01 33.33
N VAL A 162 -5.33 6.87 32.21
CA VAL A 162 -3.88 6.74 32.21
C VAL A 162 -3.26 7.85 31.39
N ARG A 163 -2.12 8.37 31.84
CA ARG A 163 -1.30 9.30 31.08
C ARG A 163 -0.68 8.58 29.89
N ARG A 164 -0.82 9.18 28.71
CA ARG A 164 -0.21 8.67 27.48
C ARG A 164 1.31 8.74 27.61
N THR A 165 1.94 7.57 27.54
CA THR A 165 3.41 7.46 27.42
C THR A 165 3.86 7.03 26.03
N TRP A 166 2.89 6.81 25.14
CA TRP A 166 3.15 6.67 23.72
C TRP A 166 2.94 8.02 23.08
N LYS A 167 3.84 8.37 22.18
CA LYS A 167 3.49 9.29 21.11
C LYS A 167 2.82 8.41 20.08
N ASP A 168 1.67 8.81 19.60
CA ASP A 168 1.21 8.26 18.33
C ASP A 168 2.34 8.58 17.34
N SER A 169 3.11 7.57 16.96
CA SER A 169 3.97 7.66 15.79
C SER A 169 3.07 8.18 14.69
N GLY A 170 3.44 9.32 14.08
CA GLY A 170 2.55 10.17 13.30
C GLY A 170 1.82 9.46 12.16
N ALA A 171 0.75 8.79 12.51
CA ALA A 171 -0.38 8.42 11.67
C ALA A 171 -1.66 8.77 12.44
N VAL A 172 -1.65 9.93 13.11
CA VAL A 172 -2.82 10.79 12.99
C VAL A 172 -2.94 11.05 11.50
N VAL A 173 -3.83 10.32 10.82
CA VAL A 173 -4.48 10.85 9.62
C VAL A 173 -5.30 12.04 10.10
N LYS A 174 -4.60 13.15 10.42
CA LYS A 174 -5.11 14.43 10.00
C LYS A 174 -5.24 14.22 8.49
N PRO A 175 -6.41 14.50 7.88
CA PRO A 175 -6.44 14.60 6.42
C PRO A 175 -5.21 15.43 6.10
N PRO A 176 -4.29 14.90 5.28
CA PRO A 176 -3.04 15.58 5.03
C PRO A 176 -3.37 17.04 4.82
N GLN A 177 -2.67 17.95 5.50
CA GLN A 177 -2.84 19.36 5.24
C GLN A 177 -2.84 19.49 3.72
N ASP A 178 -3.98 19.89 3.15
CA ASP A 178 -4.25 19.68 1.74
C ASP A 178 -3.22 20.49 0.96
N PHE A 179 -2.15 19.83 0.50
CA PHE A 179 -1.01 20.50 -0.10
C PHE A 179 -1.28 20.83 -1.59
N GLY A 180 -2.54 20.78 -2.03
CA GLY A 180 -3.00 21.48 -3.21
C GLY A 180 -4.27 20.90 -3.83
N SER A 181 -4.97 21.76 -4.56
CA SER A 181 -6.08 21.47 -5.47
C SER A 181 -5.78 20.47 -6.61
N LYS A 182 -4.60 19.84 -6.60
CA LYS A 182 -4.09 18.89 -7.59
C LYS A 182 -3.45 17.68 -6.88
N PRO A 183 -4.26 16.68 -6.45
CA PRO A 183 -3.76 15.45 -5.85
C PRO A 183 -2.73 14.76 -6.76
N LEU A 184 -1.75 14.07 -6.17
CA LEU A 184 -0.69 13.39 -6.92
C LEU A 184 -0.51 11.95 -6.43
N VAL A 185 -0.43 11.04 -7.38
CA VAL A 185 -0.10 9.62 -7.19
C VAL A 185 1.20 9.35 -7.93
N GLN A 186 2.17 8.72 -7.26
CA GLN A 186 3.43 8.31 -7.85
C GLN A 186 3.61 6.80 -7.69
N VAL A 187 3.73 6.10 -8.82
CA VAL A 187 3.88 4.65 -8.86
C VAL A 187 5.15 4.27 -9.60
N ALA A 188 6.03 3.51 -8.97
CA ALA A 188 7.18 2.92 -9.63
C ALA A 188 6.92 1.43 -9.87
N VAL A 189 7.05 1.00 -11.12
CA VAL A 189 6.93 -0.38 -11.54
C VAL A 189 8.33 -0.94 -11.76
N LEU A 190 8.69 -1.99 -11.04
CA LEU A 190 9.93 -2.74 -11.18
C LEU A 190 9.54 -4.12 -11.74
N LEU A 191 9.84 -4.36 -13.01
CA LEU A 191 9.46 -5.61 -13.67
C LEU A 191 10.69 -6.46 -13.94
N ASP A 192 10.67 -7.69 -13.45
CA ASP A 192 11.64 -8.69 -13.86
C ASP A 192 11.47 -9.04 -15.34
N THR A 193 12.60 -9.12 -16.02
CA THR A 193 12.71 -9.48 -17.44
C THR A 193 13.66 -10.67 -17.62
N SER A 194 13.81 -11.52 -16.61
CA SER A 194 14.54 -12.78 -16.72
C SER A 194 13.84 -13.75 -17.70
N GLY A 195 14.56 -14.78 -18.17
CA GLY A 195 14.01 -15.77 -19.11
C GLY A 195 12.92 -16.64 -18.49
N SER A 196 12.93 -16.77 -17.16
CA SER A 196 11.92 -17.54 -16.41
C SER A 196 10.57 -16.79 -16.30
N MET A 197 10.53 -15.50 -16.67
CA MET A 197 9.32 -14.70 -16.81
C MET A 197 8.59 -14.91 -18.15
N ASP A 198 9.09 -15.80 -19.02
CA ASP A 198 8.43 -16.15 -20.28
C ASP A 198 7.01 -16.68 -20.05
N GLY A 199 6.04 -16.10 -20.75
CA GLY A 199 4.60 -16.39 -20.57
C GLY A 199 3.94 -15.70 -19.37
N LEU A 200 4.71 -15.20 -18.40
CA LEU A 200 4.22 -14.44 -17.24
C LEU A 200 4.25 -12.94 -17.42
N ILE A 201 5.21 -12.44 -18.19
CA ILE A 201 5.41 -11.01 -18.34
C ILE A 201 4.11 -10.32 -18.79
N ASN A 202 3.35 -10.94 -19.71
CA ASN A 202 2.05 -10.41 -20.13
C ASN A 202 1.01 -10.35 -19.01
N GLN A 203 0.98 -11.33 -18.11
CA GLN A 203 0.07 -11.31 -16.96
C GLN A 203 0.47 -10.21 -15.96
N ALA A 204 1.77 -10.06 -15.69
CA ALA A 204 2.29 -8.99 -14.86
C ALA A 204 1.96 -7.61 -15.45
N ARG A 205 2.08 -7.43 -16.77
CA ARG A 205 1.71 -6.19 -17.47
C ARG A 205 0.23 -5.84 -17.29
N THR A 206 -0.66 -6.80 -17.53
CA THR A 206 -2.10 -6.62 -17.34
C THR A 206 -2.41 -6.26 -15.88
N GLN A 207 -1.76 -6.91 -14.93
CA GLN A 207 -1.96 -6.64 -13.52
C GLN A 207 -1.54 -5.21 -13.15
N LEU A 208 -0.38 -4.78 -13.59
CA LEU A 208 0.13 -3.42 -13.39
C LEU A 208 -0.79 -2.38 -14.04
N TRP A 209 -1.37 -2.70 -15.19
CA TRP A 209 -2.31 -1.80 -15.86
C TRP A 209 -3.63 -1.66 -15.09
N LYS A 210 -4.16 -2.75 -14.52
CA LYS A 210 -5.34 -2.71 -13.62
C LYS A 210 -5.10 -1.82 -12.40
N ILE A 211 -3.91 -1.88 -11.81
CA ILE A 211 -3.50 -1.03 -10.67
C ILE A 211 -3.57 0.45 -11.06
N VAL A 212 -2.97 0.80 -12.19
CA VAL A 212 -2.94 2.18 -12.68
C VAL A 212 -4.38 2.66 -12.96
N ASN A 213 -5.19 1.85 -13.64
CA ASN A 213 -6.58 2.16 -13.94
C ASN A 213 -7.44 2.36 -12.69
N GLU A 214 -7.19 1.61 -11.63
CA GLU A 214 -7.89 1.80 -10.37
C GLU A 214 -7.56 3.17 -9.75
N LEU A 215 -6.28 3.52 -9.70
CA LEU A 215 -5.80 4.79 -9.15
C LEU A 215 -6.32 6.01 -9.92
N VAL A 216 -6.59 5.88 -11.22
CA VAL A 216 -7.22 6.93 -12.07
C VAL A 216 -8.61 7.30 -11.56
N THR A 217 -9.33 6.34 -10.99
CA THR A 217 -10.69 6.56 -10.48
C THR A 217 -10.72 7.15 -9.07
N ALA A 218 -9.56 7.27 -8.42
CA ALA A 218 -9.46 7.87 -7.12
C ALA A 218 -9.77 9.38 -7.17
N GLU A 219 -10.26 9.91 -6.07
CA GLU A 219 -10.52 11.33 -5.89
C GLU A 219 -9.99 11.79 -4.54
N LYS A 220 -9.48 13.02 -4.48
CA LYS A 220 -9.07 13.66 -3.24
C LYS A 220 -9.45 15.14 -3.31
N SER A 221 -10.14 15.60 -2.28
CA SER A 221 -10.67 16.97 -2.20
C SER A 221 -11.51 17.40 -3.42
N GLY A 222 -12.26 16.46 -4.03
CA GLY A 222 -13.10 16.73 -5.21
C GLY A 222 -12.35 16.79 -6.54
N SER A 223 -11.05 16.50 -6.54
CA SER A 223 -10.21 16.45 -7.75
C SER A 223 -9.67 15.03 -7.98
N ARG A 224 -9.59 14.61 -9.24
CA ARG A 224 -8.85 13.39 -9.63
C ARG A 224 -7.34 13.63 -9.50
N PRO A 225 -6.55 12.61 -9.12
CA PRO A 225 -5.11 12.77 -9.06
C PRO A 225 -4.49 12.88 -10.44
N ARG A 226 -3.42 13.66 -10.51
CA ARG A 226 -2.37 13.47 -11.50
C ARG A 226 -1.64 12.18 -11.16
N ILE A 227 -1.49 11.29 -12.12
CA ILE A 227 -0.79 10.01 -11.94
C ILE A 227 0.53 10.07 -12.69
N GLU A 228 1.61 9.82 -11.96
CA GLU A 228 2.94 9.66 -12.50
C GLU A 228 3.39 8.22 -12.32
N VAL A 229 3.77 7.58 -13.41
CA VAL A 229 4.30 6.21 -13.39
C VAL A 229 5.74 6.22 -13.88
N ALA A 230 6.61 5.52 -13.17
CA ALA A 230 7.98 5.21 -13.60
C ALA A 230 8.10 3.70 -13.87
N LEU A 231 8.99 3.33 -14.78
CA LEU A 231 9.21 1.94 -15.17
C LEU A 231 10.70 1.60 -15.10
N TYR A 232 11.01 0.53 -14.39
CA TYR A 232 12.30 -0.12 -14.37
C TYR A 232 12.14 -1.56 -14.86
N GLU A 233 13.15 -2.04 -15.57
CA GLU A 233 13.36 -3.47 -15.78
C GLU A 233 14.58 -3.91 -14.97
N TYR A 234 14.53 -5.12 -14.44
CA TYR A 234 15.67 -5.77 -13.80
C TYR A 234 15.75 -7.25 -14.19
N GLY A 235 16.81 -7.94 -13.75
CA GLY A 235 16.94 -9.39 -13.95
C GLY A 235 17.38 -9.81 -15.36
N ASN A 236 18.01 -8.90 -16.11
CA ASN A 236 18.40 -9.14 -17.49
C ASN A 236 19.91 -9.06 -17.70
N SER A 237 20.54 -10.16 -18.14
CA SER A 237 21.99 -10.26 -18.34
C SER A 237 22.52 -9.38 -19.48
N GLY A 238 21.63 -8.82 -20.30
CA GLY A 238 21.99 -7.79 -21.28
C GLY A 238 22.20 -6.40 -20.67
N LEU A 239 21.87 -6.22 -19.39
CA LEU A 239 22.03 -4.95 -18.68
C LEU A 239 23.44 -4.81 -18.08
N GLY A 240 23.81 -3.61 -17.63
CA GLY A 240 25.12 -3.40 -17.03
C GLY A 240 25.22 -4.08 -15.65
N ALA A 241 26.20 -4.97 -15.47
CA ALA A 241 26.52 -5.56 -14.16
C ALA A 241 26.90 -4.48 -13.13
N ASP A 242 27.53 -3.39 -13.59
CA ASP A 242 27.86 -2.20 -12.80
C ASP A 242 26.63 -1.49 -12.22
N LYS A 243 25.45 -1.67 -12.84
CA LYS A 243 24.16 -1.16 -12.38
C LYS A 243 23.31 -2.23 -11.69
N GLY A 244 23.86 -3.41 -11.45
CA GLY A 244 23.14 -4.53 -10.84
C GLY A 244 22.03 -5.10 -11.71
N TRP A 245 22.25 -5.16 -13.04
CA TRP A 245 21.30 -5.68 -14.03
C TRP A 245 19.96 -4.93 -14.03
N LEU A 246 20.01 -3.61 -13.85
CA LEU A 246 18.84 -2.73 -13.72
C LEU A 246 18.91 -1.58 -14.73
N ARG A 247 17.77 -1.26 -15.36
CA ARG A 247 17.62 -0.09 -16.25
C ARG A 247 16.35 0.68 -15.91
N GLN A 248 16.49 2.00 -15.72
CA GLN A 248 15.34 2.90 -15.75
C GLN A 248 14.86 3.03 -17.19
N VAL A 249 13.72 2.43 -17.51
CA VAL A 249 13.10 2.49 -18.83
C VAL A 249 12.39 3.82 -19.01
N LEU A 250 11.64 4.24 -17.99
CA LEU A 250 10.97 5.54 -17.95
C LEU A 250 11.11 6.19 -16.56
N PRO A 251 11.49 7.48 -16.49
CA PRO A 251 11.30 8.26 -15.27
C PRO A 251 9.79 8.47 -15.00
N PHE A 252 9.45 9.09 -13.87
CA PHE A 252 8.07 9.51 -13.62
C PHE A 252 7.51 10.33 -14.78
N THR A 253 6.46 9.81 -15.40
CA THR A 253 5.75 10.43 -16.52
C THR A 253 4.24 10.35 -16.32
N THR A 254 3.53 11.34 -16.84
CA THR A 254 2.07 11.32 -16.96
C THR A 254 1.59 10.70 -18.28
N ASP A 255 2.51 10.41 -19.20
CA ASP A 255 2.19 9.76 -20.47
C ASP A 255 2.09 8.24 -20.25
N LEU A 256 0.90 7.78 -19.84
CA LEU A 256 0.66 6.35 -19.61
C LEU A 256 0.60 5.53 -20.90
N ASP A 257 0.44 6.17 -22.07
CA ASP A 257 0.61 5.49 -23.36
C ASP A 257 2.09 5.16 -23.59
N ALA A 258 3.01 6.07 -23.24
CA ALA A 258 4.43 5.77 -23.25
C ALA A 258 4.77 4.65 -22.25
N VAL A 259 4.18 4.68 -21.05
CA VAL A 259 4.35 3.59 -20.06
C VAL A 259 3.86 2.27 -20.62
N ALA A 260 2.65 2.21 -21.18
CA ALA A 260 2.13 0.99 -21.80
C ALA A 260 3.04 0.51 -22.93
N LYS A 261 3.43 1.40 -23.85
CA LYS A 261 4.33 1.09 -24.96
C LYS A 261 5.62 0.42 -24.49
N GLU A 262 6.31 1.04 -23.53
CA GLU A 262 7.58 0.52 -23.02
C GLU A 262 7.36 -0.78 -22.26
N LEU A 263 6.34 -0.82 -21.39
CA LEU A 263 5.96 -2.01 -20.63
C LEU A 263 5.70 -3.23 -21.54
N PHE A 264 5.01 -3.05 -22.67
CA PHE A 264 4.76 -4.09 -23.67
C PHE A 264 5.95 -4.36 -24.59
N ALA A 265 6.87 -3.41 -24.75
CA ALA A 265 8.09 -3.59 -25.55
C ALA A 265 9.18 -4.36 -24.81
N LEU A 266 9.10 -4.48 -23.49
CA LEU A 266 10.02 -5.31 -22.71
C LEU A 266 10.06 -6.74 -23.25
N SER A 267 11.23 -7.34 -23.28
CA SER A 267 11.39 -8.74 -23.62
C SER A 267 12.23 -9.40 -22.54
N THR A 268 11.91 -10.65 -22.27
CA THR A 268 12.66 -11.50 -21.37
C THR A 268 14.01 -11.84 -21.97
N ASN A 269 15.06 -11.72 -21.18
CA ASN A 269 16.42 -12.11 -21.51
C ASN A 269 17.15 -12.39 -20.20
N GLY A 270 17.41 -13.67 -19.90
CA GLY A 270 17.73 -14.17 -18.56
C GLY A 270 18.84 -13.46 -17.80
N GLY A 271 18.78 -13.50 -16.47
CA GLY A 271 19.76 -12.94 -15.53
C GLY A 271 19.27 -13.05 -14.08
N ASP A 272 20.12 -12.72 -13.11
CA ASP A 272 19.80 -12.80 -11.68
C ASP A 272 18.90 -11.65 -11.21
N GLU A 273 17.92 -11.95 -10.36
CA GLU A 273 16.98 -10.97 -9.82
C GLU A 273 17.46 -10.25 -8.54
N TYR A 274 18.08 -9.08 -8.66
CA TYR A 274 18.51 -8.31 -7.48
C TYR A 274 17.42 -7.36 -6.94
N CYS A 275 16.36 -7.93 -6.37
CA CYS A 275 15.21 -7.20 -5.83
C CYS A 275 15.59 -6.07 -4.85
N GLY A 276 16.49 -6.34 -3.91
CA GLY A 276 16.96 -5.33 -2.93
C GLY A 276 17.66 -4.15 -3.61
N GLN A 277 18.47 -4.42 -4.64
CA GLN A 277 19.12 -3.38 -5.44
C GLN A 277 18.09 -2.58 -6.25
N ALA A 278 17.13 -3.25 -6.89
CA ALA A 278 16.08 -2.62 -7.70
C ALA A 278 15.26 -1.61 -6.86
N ILE A 279 14.83 -2.01 -5.66
CA ILE A 279 14.10 -1.14 -4.73
C ILE A 279 14.99 0.02 -4.28
N LYS A 280 16.23 -0.26 -3.86
CA LYS A 280 17.16 0.79 -3.41
C LYS A 280 17.35 1.84 -4.49
N THR A 281 17.63 1.42 -5.72
CA THR A 281 17.83 2.34 -6.85
C THR A 281 16.58 3.16 -7.14
N ALA A 282 15.39 2.54 -7.23
CA ALA A 282 14.15 3.27 -7.46
C ALA A 282 13.84 4.29 -6.34
N VAL A 283 14.17 3.97 -5.09
CA VAL A 283 14.00 4.89 -3.94
C VAL A 283 14.98 6.06 -3.98
N GLU A 284 16.19 5.84 -4.50
CA GLU A 284 17.28 6.83 -4.50
C GLU A 284 17.27 7.72 -5.76
N GLU A 285 16.99 7.18 -6.95
CA GLU A 285 17.11 7.88 -8.24
C GLU A 285 15.81 8.55 -8.70
N LEU A 286 14.65 7.97 -8.40
CA LEU A 286 13.38 8.57 -8.82
C LEU A 286 13.09 9.85 -8.04
N LYS A 287 12.50 10.81 -8.74
CA LYS A 287 12.08 12.11 -8.19
C LYS A 287 10.77 12.00 -7.41
N TRP A 288 10.79 11.25 -6.32
CA TRP A 288 9.65 11.12 -5.41
C TRP A 288 9.28 12.47 -4.79
N SER A 289 7.98 12.73 -4.71
CA SER A 289 7.45 13.91 -4.03
C SER A 289 7.79 13.86 -2.54
N PRO A 290 8.29 14.96 -1.96
CA PRO A 290 8.56 15.04 -0.53
C PRO A 290 7.27 15.15 0.28
N LYS A 291 6.12 15.42 -0.36
CA LYS A 291 4.85 15.62 0.33
C LYS A 291 4.33 14.28 0.90
N ALA A 292 3.91 14.31 2.16
CA ALA A 292 3.42 13.13 2.89
C ALA A 292 2.02 12.68 2.45
N ASP A 293 1.31 13.54 1.72
CA ASP A 293 -0.06 13.35 1.30
C ASP A 293 -0.22 12.70 -0.08
N VAL A 294 0.90 12.55 -0.78
CA VAL A 294 1.02 11.86 -2.05
C VAL A 294 1.00 10.36 -1.79
N TYR A 295 0.16 9.65 -2.52
CA TYR A 295 0.22 8.19 -2.52
C TYR A 295 1.44 7.75 -3.35
N LYS A 296 2.42 7.14 -2.67
CA LYS A 296 3.68 6.67 -3.24
C LYS A 296 3.78 5.17 -3.07
N ALA A 297 3.91 4.45 -4.18
CA ALA A 297 3.99 3.00 -4.16
C ALA A 297 5.01 2.47 -5.16
N ILE A 298 5.74 1.45 -4.75
CA ILE A 298 6.55 0.58 -5.60
C ILE A 298 5.77 -0.72 -5.79
N PHE A 299 5.66 -1.18 -7.04
CA PHE A 299 5.24 -2.53 -7.36
C PHE A 299 6.41 -3.26 -7.99
N ILE A 300 6.89 -4.30 -7.32
CA ILE A 300 7.95 -5.17 -7.83
C ILE A 300 7.38 -6.53 -8.18
N ALA A 301 7.72 -7.05 -9.36
CA ALA A 301 7.24 -8.33 -9.87
C ALA A 301 8.37 -9.18 -10.45
N GLY A 302 8.40 -10.46 -10.08
CA GLY A 302 9.46 -11.43 -10.41
C GLY A 302 9.19 -12.80 -9.79
N ASN A 303 10.05 -13.78 -10.02
CA ASN A 303 9.79 -15.19 -9.67
C ASN A 303 10.96 -15.89 -8.97
N GLU A 304 12.08 -15.21 -8.75
CA GLU A 304 13.23 -15.73 -8.02
C GLU A 304 13.26 -15.32 -6.54
N PRO A 305 14.21 -15.83 -5.72
CA PRO A 305 14.29 -15.41 -4.33
C PRO A 305 14.53 -13.92 -4.11
N PHE A 306 13.71 -13.29 -3.27
CA PHE A 306 13.76 -11.85 -2.97
C PHE A 306 15.05 -11.43 -2.24
N THR A 307 15.82 -12.39 -1.76
CA THR A 307 17.07 -12.23 -1.00
C THR A 307 18.32 -12.17 -1.86
N GLN A 308 18.20 -12.25 -3.18
CA GLN A 308 19.34 -12.25 -4.09
C GLN A 308 20.06 -10.90 -4.17
N GLY A 309 21.35 -10.96 -4.47
CA GLY A 309 22.24 -9.81 -4.62
C GLY A 309 22.89 -9.35 -3.30
N ALA A 310 23.78 -8.37 -3.41
CA ALA A 310 24.57 -7.87 -2.28
C ALA A 310 23.81 -6.90 -1.37
N VAL A 311 22.67 -6.36 -1.82
CA VAL A 311 21.85 -5.40 -1.06
C VAL A 311 20.76 -6.15 -0.30
N PRO A 312 20.79 -6.16 1.05
CA PRO A 312 19.71 -6.73 1.84
C PRO A 312 18.40 -6.00 1.57
N PHE A 313 17.35 -6.74 1.21
CA PHE A 313 16.05 -6.13 0.89
C PHE A 313 15.46 -5.38 2.10
N GLN A 314 15.76 -5.81 3.33
CA GLN A 314 15.30 -5.16 4.56
C GLN A 314 15.74 -3.69 4.63
N ASP A 315 16.99 -3.41 4.24
CA ASP A 315 17.53 -2.04 4.23
C ASP A 315 16.88 -1.20 3.13
N ALA A 316 16.68 -1.78 1.94
CA ALA A 316 16.03 -1.11 0.82
C ALA A 316 14.57 -0.76 1.13
N VAL A 317 13.84 -1.69 1.72
CA VAL A 317 12.44 -1.54 2.13
C VAL A 317 12.31 -0.56 3.31
N ALA A 318 13.23 -0.60 4.29
CA ALA A 318 13.26 0.37 5.37
C ALA A 318 13.48 1.81 4.86
N LYS A 319 14.35 2.00 3.87
CA LYS A 319 14.53 3.29 3.20
C LYS A 319 13.27 3.74 2.45
N ALA A 320 12.57 2.85 1.77
CA ALA A 320 11.29 3.15 1.12
C ALA A 320 10.25 3.63 2.15
N LYS A 321 10.08 2.87 3.23
CA LYS A 321 9.16 3.20 4.33
C LYS A 321 9.48 4.54 4.98
N ALA A 322 10.76 4.85 5.22
CA ALA A 322 11.20 6.15 5.75
C ALA A 322 10.80 7.34 4.84
N LYS A 323 10.64 7.10 3.53
CA LYS A 323 10.15 8.10 2.57
C LYS A 323 8.62 8.05 2.34
N ASN A 324 7.88 7.30 3.16
CA ASN A 324 6.45 7.03 3.00
C ASN A 324 6.10 6.37 1.65
N ILE A 325 6.95 5.47 1.16
CA ILE A 325 6.72 4.70 -0.06
C ILE A 325 6.31 3.29 0.35
N PHE A 326 5.12 2.87 -0.06
CA PHE A 326 4.68 1.48 0.08
C PHE A 326 5.46 0.58 -0.87
N VAL A 327 5.84 -0.63 -0.45
CA VAL A 327 6.44 -1.63 -1.34
C VAL A 327 5.49 -2.81 -1.46
N ASN A 328 4.88 -2.96 -2.62
CA ASN A 328 3.98 -4.05 -2.96
C ASN A 328 4.73 -5.08 -3.80
N THR A 329 4.55 -6.35 -3.47
CA THR A 329 5.32 -7.45 -4.07
C THR A 329 4.39 -8.41 -4.81
N ILE A 330 4.73 -8.73 -6.06
CA ILE A 330 3.95 -9.61 -6.95
C ILE A 330 4.85 -10.79 -7.34
N PHE A 331 4.69 -11.93 -6.67
CA PHE A 331 5.48 -13.12 -6.98
C PHE A 331 4.88 -13.90 -8.16
N CYS A 332 5.60 -14.05 -9.25
CA CYS A 332 5.15 -14.76 -10.44
C CYS A 332 5.40 -16.28 -10.29
N GLY A 333 4.60 -16.92 -9.45
CA GLY A 333 4.59 -18.36 -9.23
C GLY A 333 3.62 -18.77 -8.10
N PRO A 334 3.74 -20.01 -7.59
CA PRO A 334 2.94 -20.48 -6.47
C PRO A 334 3.10 -19.61 -5.22
N ARG A 335 1.98 -19.26 -4.59
CA ARG A 335 1.94 -18.37 -3.42
C ARG A 335 2.87 -18.80 -2.28
N GLN A 336 2.92 -20.10 -1.98
CA GLN A 336 3.74 -20.62 -0.89
C GLN A 336 5.24 -20.48 -1.18
N GLN A 337 5.62 -20.58 -2.46
CA GLN A 337 7.01 -20.36 -2.86
C GLN A 337 7.40 -18.89 -2.63
N GLY A 338 6.60 -17.93 -3.06
CA GLY A 338 6.89 -16.51 -2.80
C GLY A 338 6.98 -16.16 -1.31
N ILE A 339 6.19 -16.82 -0.45
CA ILE A 339 6.34 -16.69 1.00
C ILE A 339 7.68 -17.27 1.47
N ALA A 340 8.01 -18.49 1.05
CA ALA A 340 9.25 -19.16 1.43
C ALA A 340 10.48 -18.36 0.96
N THR A 341 10.38 -17.70 -0.20
CA THR A 341 11.45 -16.91 -0.82
C THR A 341 11.40 -15.43 -0.47
N GLN A 342 10.72 -15.08 0.64
CA GLN A 342 10.73 -13.76 1.29
C GLN A 342 10.01 -12.61 0.55
N TRP A 343 9.23 -12.87 -0.51
CA TRP A 343 8.43 -11.82 -1.19
C TRP A 343 7.39 -11.19 -0.27
N LYS A 344 6.74 -12.01 0.57
CA LYS A 344 5.79 -11.49 1.58
C LYS A 344 6.47 -10.65 2.65
N ALA A 345 7.66 -11.08 3.11
CA ALA A 345 8.43 -10.32 4.08
C ALA A 345 8.84 -8.94 3.52
N GLY A 346 9.16 -8.88 2.22
CA GLY A 346 9.48 -7.64 1.52
C GLY A 346 8.37 -6.60 1.58
N SER A 347 7.12 -6.98 1.36
CA SER A 347 5.99 -6.04 1.42
C SER A 347 5.53 -5.73 2.84
N ASP A 348 5.48 -6.73 3.72
CA ASP A 348 5.10 -6.55 5.14
C ASP A 348 5.97 -5.47 5.84
N LEU A 349 7.26 -5.41 5.51
CA LEU A 349 8.19 -4.45 6.11
C LEU A 349 7.96 -2.98 5.69
N ALA A 350 7.31 -2.73 4.55
CA ALA A 350 6.97 -1.38 4.06
C ALA A 350 5.46 -1.09 4.05
N ASP A 351 4.69 -1.79 4.88
CA ASP A 351 3.24 -1.63 4.98
C ASP A 351 2.51 -1.80 3.63
N GLY A 352 3.13 -2.56 2.72
CA GLY A 352 2.56 -2.93 1.43
C GLY A 352 1.86 -4.29 1.50
N ASP A 353 1.45 -4.78 0.33
CA ASP A 353 0.77 -6.07 0.22
C ASP A 353 1.51 -7.04 -0.71
N TYR A 354 1.30 -8.33 -0.43
CA TYR A 354 1.87 -9.44 -1.16
C TYR A 354 0.81 -10.15 -2.00
N THR A 355 1.09 -10.31 -3.29
CA THR A 355 0.25 -11.06 -4.22
C THR A 355 1.13 -12.03 -5.02
N ASN A 356 0.50 -12.99 -5.70
CA ASN A 356 1.21 -13.94 -6.55
C ASN A 356 0.43 -14.24 -7.83
N ILE A 357 1.11 -14.29 -8.98
CA ILE A 357 0.53 -14.70 -10.26
C ILE A 357 0.86 -16.18 -10.47
N ASP A 358 -0.16 -17.03 -10.55
CA ASP A 358 0.04 -18.47 -10.71
C ASP A 358 0.25 -18.82 -12.19
N GLN A 359 1.45 -19.31 -12.53
CA GLN A 359 1.83 -19.76 -13.89
C GLN A 359 0.93 -20.88 -14.44
N GLY A 360 0.40 -21.74 -13.56
CA GLY A 360 -0.41 -22.90 -13.95
C GLY A 360 -1.91 -22.61 -14.02
N ALA A 361 -2.35 -21.49 -13.45
CA ALA A 361 -3.69 -20.99 -13.66
C ALA A 361 -3.73 -20.37 -15.06
N ALA A 362 -4.55 -20.93 -15.96
CA ALA A 362 -4.87 -20.22 -17.20
C ALA A 362 -5.26 -18.79 -16.81
N ALA A 363 -4.58 -17.79 -17.37
CA ALA A 363 -4.95 -16.40 -17.17
C ALA A 363 -6.45 -16.32 -17.49
N TYR A 364 -7.28 -16.24 -16.45
CA TYR A 364 -8.73 -16.23 -16.59
C TYR A 364 -9.08 -14.81 -17.04
N ALA A 365 -8.68 -14.49 -18.26
CA ALA A 365 -9.13 -13.32 -18.97
C ALA A 365 -10.59 -13.61 -19.32
N VAL A 366 -11.49 -13.17 -18.44
CA VAL A 366 -12.90 -13.14 -18.77
C VAL A 366 -13.04 -12.21 -19.97
N ASN A 367 -13.22 -12.81 -21.15
CA ASN A 367 -13.58 -12.06 -22.34
C ASN A 367 -14.97 -11.48 -22.09
N ALA A 368 -15.04 -10.16 -22.01
CA ALA A 368 -16.30 -9.50 -21.82
C ALA A 368 -16.95 -9.25 -23.20
N PRO A 369 -18.27 -9.43 -23.35
CA PRO A 369 -18.97 -9.12 -24.60
C PRO A 369 -18.74 -7.70 -25.13
N GLN A 370 -18.34 -6.78 -24.24
CA GLN A 370 -18.05 -5.39 -24.57
C GLN A 370 -16.66 -5.17 -25.18
N ASP A 371 -15.72 -6.12 -25.08
CA ASP A 371 -14.31 -5.92 -25.43
C ASP A 371 -14.13 -5.47 -26.89
N ASP A 372 -14.77 -6.16 -27.84
CA ASP A 372 -14.66 -5.83 -29.27
C ASP A 372 -15.23 -4.44 -29.58
N ARG A 373 -16.37 -4.08 -28.97
CA ARG A 373 -16.98 -2.77 -29.18
C ARG A 373 -16.10 -1.66 -28.61
N ILE A 374 -15.52 -1.88 -27.42
CA ILE A 374 -14.62 -0.90 -26.80
C ILE A 374 -13.34 -0.75 -27.63
N ALA A 375 -12.79 -1.84 -28.16
CA ALA A 375 -11.62 -1.80 -29.04
C ALA A 375 -11.91 -1.01 -30.34
N GLN A 376 -13.08 -1.20 -30.96
CA GLN A 376 -13.53 -0.40 -32.11
C GLN A 376 -13.64 1.08 -31.77
N LEU A 377 -14.29 1.42 -30.65
CA LEU A 377 -14.42 2.81 -30.19
C LEU A 377 -13.05 3.43 -29.86
N SER A 378 -12.10 2.65 -29.35
CA SER A 378 -10.73 3.11 -29.12
C SER A 378 -10.00 3.44 -30.43
N SER A 379 -10.25 2.68 -31.50
CA SER A 379 -9.76 3.01 -32.84
C SER A 379 -10.32 4.35 -33.30
N GLN A 380 -11.65 4.53 -33.21
CA GLN A 380 -12.32 5.78 -33.60
C GLN A 380 -11.85 6.97 -32.76
N LEU A 381 -11.54 6.75 -31.48
CA LEU A 381 -11.00 7.78 -30.60
C LEU A 381 -9.65 8.31 -31.12
N ASN A 382 -8.79 7.42 -31.64
CA ASN A 382 -7.52 7.83 -32.24
C ASN A 382 -7.69 8.63 -33.54
N ASP A 383 -8.79 8.42 -34.27
CA ASP A 383 -9.12 9.18 -35.49
C ASP A 383 -9.60 10.62 -35.18
N THR A 384 -9.73 10.97 -33.90
CA THR A 384 -10.03 12.34 -33.46
C THR A 384 -8.78 13.20 -33.27
N TYR A 385 -7.57 12.64 -33.33
CA TYR A 385 -6.35 13.44 -33.17
C TYR A 385 -6.10 14.36 -34.36
N VAL A 386 -5.78 15.61 -34.08
CA VAL A 386 -5.39 16.61 -35.08
C VAL A 386 -3.98 17.10 -34.74
N ALA A 387 -2.99 16.51 -35.42
CA ALA A 387 -1.59 16.88 -35.25
C ALA A 387 -1.37 18.38 -35.50
N TYR A 388 -0.68 19.05 -34.59
CA TYR A 388 -0.19 20.40 -34.81
C TYR A 388 1.24 20.60 -34.31
N GLY A 389 1.90 21.62 -34.84
CA GLY A 389 3.29 21.93 -34.54
C GLY A 389 4.29 20.92 -35.12
N SER A 390 5.57 21.12 -34.81
CA SER A 390 6.68 20.34 -35.40
C SER A 390 6.69 18.87 -35.00
N SER A 391 6.20 18.53 -33.80
CA SER A 391 6.16 17.15 -33.29
C SER A 391 4.87 16.39 -33.60
N GLY A 392 3.81 17.06 -34.05
CA GLY A 392 2.47 16.49 -34.19
C GLY A 392 2.41 15.22 -35.04
N ARG A 393 3.01 15.25 -36.23
CA ARG A 393 3.03 14.10 -37.15
C ARG A 393 3.71 12.87 -36.55
N ASN A 394 4.86 13.07 -35.90
CA ASN A 394 5.60 11.99 -35.25
C ASN A 394 4.82 11.40 -34.08
N LYS A 395 4.13 12.24 -33.31
CA LYS A 395 3.31 11.78 -32.17
C LYS A 395 2.07 11.00 -32.60
N VAL A 396 1.41 11.40 -33.68
CA VAL A 396 0.32 10.58 -34.26
C VAL A 396 0.83 9.22 -34.73
N ALA A 397 1.99 9.17 -35.40
CA ALA A 397 2.59 7.91 -35.82
C ALA A 397 2.97 7.02 -34.62
N GLU A 398 3.51 7.61 -33.56
CA GLU A 398 3.79 6.92 -32.30
C GLU A 398 2.52 6.33 -31.68
N LYS A 399 1.46 7.12 -31.48
CA LYS A 399 0.18 6.64 -30.91
C LYS A 399 -0.42 5.51 -31.76
N ARG A 400 -0.35 5.59 -33.09
CA ARG A 400 -0.81 4.53 -34.00
C ARG A 400 0.02 3.25 -33.86
N SER A 401 1.34 3.36 -33.68
CA SER A 401 2.22 2.21 -33.42
C SER A 401 1.87 1.52 -32.09
N VAL A 402 1.66 2.31 -31.02
CA VAL A 402 1.24 1.78 -29.71
C VAL A 402 -0.11 1.08 -29.82
N PHE A 403 -1.08 1.71 -30.49
CA PHE A 403 -2.40 1.12 -30.70
C PHE A 403 -2.33 -0.23 -31.43
N SER A 404 -1.52 -0.33 -32.49
CA SER A 404 -1.32 -1.60 -33.22
C SER A 404 -0.78 -2.72 -32.32
N LYS A 405 0.22 -2.42 -31.48
CA LYS A 405 0.76 -3.39 -30.52
C LYS A 405 -0.28 -3.82 -29.48
N VAL A 406 -1.03 -2.88 -28.95
CA VAL A 406 -2.08 -3.14 -27.95
C VAL A 406 -3.20 -3.99 -28.54
N MET A 407 -3.63 -3.71 -29.77
CA MET A 407 -4.61 -4.53 -30.49
C MET A 407 -4.08 -5.95 -30.76
N GLY A 408 -2.79 -6.07 -31.10
CA GLY A 408 -2.12 -7.37 -31.28
C GLY A 408 -2.06 -8.21 -30.00
N ALA A 409 -2.09 -7.57 -28.83
CA ALA A 409 -2.15 -8.25 -27.53
C ALA A 409 -3.57 -8.75 -27.16
N GLY A 410 -4.61 -8.35 -27.91
CA GLY A 410 -5.99 -8.83 -27.75
C GLY A 410 -7.00 -7.75 -27.38
N ALA A 411 -8.28 -8.01 -27.69
CA ALA A 411 -9.38 -7.04 -27.51
C ALA A 411 -9.57 -6.61 -26.04
N SER A 412 -9.36 -7.52 -25.09
CA SER A 412 -9.42 -7.21 -23.65
C SER A 412 -8.35 -6.19 -23.23
N VAL A 413 -7.12 -6.31 -23.74
CA VAL A 413 -6.03 -5.35 -23.47
C VAL A 413 -6.33 -3.99 -24.11
N ALA A 414 -6.84 -3.99 -25.34
CA ALA A 414 -7.30 -2.78 -26.01
C ALA A 414 -8.45 -2.09 -25.24
N ALA A 415 -9.38 -2.88 -24.71
CA ALA A 415 -10.47 -2.37 -23.89
C ALA A 415 -9.94 -1.72 -22.61
N GLU A 416 -8.97 -2.33 -21.92
CA GLU A 416 -8.38 -1.72 -20.73
C GLU A 416 -7.60 -0.43 -21.02
N ARG A 417 -6.93 -0.33 -22.16
CA ARG A 417 -6.31 0.94 -22.60
C ARG A 417 -7.36 2.01 -22.88
N ALA A 418 -8.45 1.65 -23.57
CA ALA A 418 -9.54 2.56 -23.85
C ALA A 418 -10.20 3.08 -22.57
N ALA A 419 -10.32 2.23 -21.54
CA ALA A 419 -10.80 2.61 -20.22
C ALA A 419 -9.98 3.76 -19.62
N TYR A 420 -8.65 3.67 -19.72
CA TYR A 420 -7.75 4.73 -19.28
C TYR A 420 -8.00 6.03 -20.06
N GLN A 421 -7.96 5.97 -21.40
CA GLN A 421 -8.10 7.16 -22.25
C GLN A 421 -9.43 7.91 -22.03
N SER A 422 -10.48 7.18 -21.67
CA SER A 422 -11.78 7.75 -21.32
C SER A 422 -11.84 8.27 -19.87
N ASN A 423 -11.46 7.45 -18.88
CA ASN A 423 -11.57 7.83 -17.47
C ASN A 423 -10.55 8.90 -17.05
N ALA A 424 -9.40 8.97 -17.71
CA ALA A 424 -8.38 10.00 -17.50
C ALA A 424 -8.44 11.12 -18.56
N ALA A 425 -9.56 11.29 -19.28
CA ALA A 425 -9.67 12.22 -20.41
C ALA A 425 -9.06 13.62 -20.14
N PRO A 426 -9.28 14.28 -18.98
CA PRO A 426 -8.63 15.56 -18.70
C PRO A 426 -7.10 15.48 -18.64
N ALA A 427 -6.55 14.45 -18.00
CA ALA A 427 -5.10 14.27 -17.89
C ALA A 427 -4.47 13.88 -19.23
N VAL A 428 -5.18 13.07 -20.04
CA VAL A 428 -4.76 12.70 -21.40
C VAL A 428 -4.75 13.93 -22.31
N ALA A 429 -5.83 14.73 -22.29
CA ALA A 429 -5.88 15.99 -23.02
C ALA A 429 -4.77 16.95 -22.59
N GLU A 430 -4.46 17.02 -21.29
CA GLU A 430 -3.35 17.84 -20.80
C GLU A 430 -1.99 17.34 -21.29
N ALA A 431 -1.75 16.02 -21.30
CA ALA A 431 -0.51 15.41 -21.76
C ALA A 431 -0.30 15.56 -23.27
N ASP A 432 -1.38 15.44 -24.06
CA ASP A 432 -1.32 15.49 -25.52
C ASP A 432 -1.52 16.90 -26.10
N SER A 433 -1.82 17.88 -25.24
CA SER A 433 -2.05 19.28 -25.61
C SER A 433 -0.91 19.96 -26.38
N SER A 434 0.32 19.46 -26.33
CA SER A 434 1.46 20.11 -27.03
C SER A 434 1.57 19.72 -28.50
N TRP A 435 0.82 18.71 -28.94
CA TRP A 435 0.95 18.13 -30.28
C TRP A 435 -0.39 17.76 -30.93
N ASP A 436 -1.47 17.64 -30.16
CA ASP A 436 -2.84 17.46 -30.65
C ASP A 436 -3.72 18.70 -30.36
N ALA A 437 -4.23 19.33 -31.43
CA ALA A 437 -5.02 20.54 -31.35
C ALA A 437 -6.35 20.30 -30.61
N VAL A 438 -6.95 19.12 -30.75
CA VAL A 438 -8.22 18.81 -30.05
C VAL A 438 -7.96 18.64 -28.55
N SER A 439 -6.84 18.04 -28.14
CA SER A 439 -6.40 17.94 -26.74
C SER A 439 -6.08 19.31 -26.14
N ALA A 440 -5.46 20.20 -26.92
CA ALA A 440 -5.16 21.58 -26.50
C ALA A 440 -6.45 22.38 -26.20
N LEU A 441 -7.48 22.21 -27.03
CA LEU A 441 -8.81 22.79 -26.82
C LEU A 441 -9.55 22.14 -25.64
N GLU A 442 -9.51 20.81 -25.55
CA GLU A 442 -10.18 20.05 -24.49
C GLU A 442 -9.63 20.38 -23.09
N SER A 443 -8.32 20.53 -22.98
CA SER A 443 -7.63 20.88 -21.73
C SER A 443 -7.74 22.37 -21.37
N GLY A 444 -8.22 23.22 -22.29
CA GLY A 444 -8.26 24.67 -22.11
C GLY A 444 -6.89 25.36 -22.10
N LYS A 445 -5.80 24.64 -22.42
CA LYS A 445 -4.46 25.23 -22.56
C LYS A 445 -4.34 26.17 -23.75
N MET A 446 -5.21 26.00 -24.75
CA MET A 446 -5.23 26.82 -25.94
C MET A 446 -6.68 27.11 -26.36
N SER A 447 -6.94 28.33 -26.81
CA SER A 447 -8.18 28.68 -27.50
C SER A 447 -8.04 28.53 -29.01
N GLN A 448 -9.18 28.46 -29.73
CA GLN A 448 -9.16 28.32 -31.19
C GLN A 448 -8.41 29.48 -31.88
N ASP A 449 -8.50 30.69 -31.35
CA ASP A 449 -7.81 31.87 -31.89
C ASP A 449 -6.27 31.79 -31.81
N GLN A 450 -5.75 30.98 -30.88
CA GLN A 450 -4.31 30.81 -30.70
C GLN A 450 -3.72 29.76 -31.65
N LEU A 451 -4.55 28.96 -32.33
CA LEU A 451 -4.13 27.95 -33.31
C LEU A 451 -3.81 28.59 -34.67
N LYS A 452 -2.51 28.71 -34.96
CA LYS A 452 -2.05 29.21 -36.25
C LYS A 452 -2.24 28.18 -37.36
N ALA A 453 -2.77 28.63 -38.50
CA ALA A 453 -3.00 27.80 -39.69
C ALA A 453 -1.74 27.02 -40.11
N GLU A 454 -0.60 27.71 -40.17
CA GLU A 454 0.71 27.17 -40.59
C GLU A 454 1.18 25.94 -39.77
N ASN A 455 0.67 25.77 -38.55
CA ASN A 455 1.03 24.67 -37.68
C ASN A 455 0.11 23.44 -37.81
N LEU A 456 -0.96 23.53 -38.60
CA LEU A 456 -1.94 22.45 -38.79
C LEU A 456 -1.63 21.63 -40.05
N PRO A 457 -2.26 20.45 -40.22
CA PRO A 457 -2.08 19.64 -41.43
C PRO A 457 -2.59 20.38 -42.68
N GLU A 458 -2.03 20.06 -43.85
CA GLU A 458 -2.34 20.75 -45.12
C GLU A 458 -3.85 20.83 -45.44
N GLU A 459 -4.61 19.79 -45.09
CA GLU A 459 -6.06 19.75 -45.28
C GLU A 459 -6.76 20.89 -44.53
N LEU A 460 -6.33 21.18 -43.29
CA LEU A 460 -6.89 22.25 -42.46
C LEU A 460 -6.31 23.63 -42.81
N GLN A 461 -5.13 23.68 -43.44
CA GLN A 461 -4.56 24.93 -43.95
C GLN A 461 -5.38 25.49 -45.12
N LYS A 462 -5.92 24.61 -45.96
CA LYS A 462 -6.75 24.96 -47.13
C LYS A 462 -8.17 25.42 -46.75
N MET A 463 -8.63 25.13 -45.53
CA MET A 463 -9.92 25.58 -45.01
C MET A 463 -9.89 27.06 -44.59
N SER A 464 -11.02 27.74 -44.70
CA SER A 464 -11.21 29.06 -44.07
C SER A 464 -11.14 28.96 -42.54
N LYS A 465 -10.96 30.09 -41.86
CA LYS A 465 -10.95 30.13 -40.39
C LYS A 465 -12.21 29.49 -39.80
N ALA A 466 -13.39 29.90 -40.26
CA ALA A 466 -14.67 29.39 -39.76
C ALA A 466 -14.88 27.89 -40.03
N GLU A 467 -14.46 27.38 -41.19
CA GLU A 467 -14.55 25.94 -41.50
C GLU A 467 -13.62 25.10 -40.60
N ARG A 468 -12.41 25.60 -40.36
CA ARG A 468 -11.43 24.95 -39.48
C ARG A 468 -11.89 24.92 -38.04
N GLU A 469 -12.43 26.02 -37.54
CA GLU A 469 -13.02 26.11 -36.18
C GLU A 469 -14.13 25.07 -36.02
N LYS A 470 -15.07 25.04 -36.97
CA LYS A 470 -16.15 24.05 -37.00
C LYS A 470 -15.63 22.61 -37.05
N TYR A 471 -14.58 22.34 -37.84
CA TYR A 471 -13.95 21.02 -37.91
C TYR A 471 -13.37 20.58 -36.54
N LEU A 472 -12.64 21.47 -35.87
CA LEU A 472 -12.04 21.18 -34.56
C LEU A 472 -13.11 20.98 -33.47
N GLU A 473 -14.18 21.77 -33.51
CA GLU A 473 -15.34 21.60 -32.62
C GLU A 473 -16.04 20.26 -32.84
N GLN A 474 -16.23 19.86 -34.11
CA GLN A 474 -16.79 18.56 -34.46
C GLN A 474 -15.91 17.42 -33.94
N LYS A 475 -14.59 17.50 -34.11
CA LYS A 475 -13.64 16.51 -33.57
C LYS A 475 -13.65 16.44 -32.05
N LEU A 476 -13.73 17.58 -31.36
CA LEU A 476 -13.86 17.63 -29.91
C LEU A 476 -15.17 17.00 -29.43
N ALA A 477 -16.29 17.30 -30.09
CA ALA A 477 -17.59 16.72 -29.76
C ALA A 477 -17.63 15.21 -30.01
N GLU A 478 -17.06 14.75 -31.15
CA GLU A 478 -16.88 13.34 -31.48
C GLU A 478 -16.08 12.62 -30.40
N ARG A 479 -14.92 13.18 -30.01
CA ARG A 479 -14.06 12.63 -28.96
C ARG A 479 -14.79 12.46 -27.63
N ARG A 480 -15.47 13.50 -27.16
CA ARG A 480 -16.24 13.46 -25.90
C ARG A 480 -17.33 12.41 -25.93
N LYS A 481 -18.03 12.27 -27.07
CA LYS A 481 -19.05 11.24 -27.27
C LYS A 481 -18.44 9.83 -27.19
N LEU A 482 -17.33 9.59 -27.88
CA LEU A 482 -16.63 8.30 -27.88
C LEU A 482 -16.12 7.95 -26.47
N GLN A 483 -15.50 8.90 -25.78
CA GLN A 483 -15.06 8.72 -24.39
C GLN A 483 -16.24 8.34 -23.49
N ALA A 484 -17.38 9.02 -23.59
CA ALA A 484 -18.57 8.72 -22.80
C ALA A 484 -19.14 7.32 -23.09
N GLU A 485 -19.18 6.90 -24.36
CA GLU A 485 -19.61 5.54 -24.75
C GLU A 485 -18.67 4.47 -24.21
N ILE A 486 -17.35 4.69 -24.31
CA ILE A 486 -16.33 3.81 -23.73
C ILE A 486 -16.51 3.72 -22.22
N ALA A 487 -16.70 4.83 -21.50
CA ALA A 487 -16.91 4.84 -20.06
C ALA A 487 -18.15 4.02 -19.67
N ALA A 488 -19.26 4.18 -20.39
CA ALA A 488 -20.49 3.44 -20.14
C ALA A 488 -20.32 1.93 -20.37
N LEU A 489 -19.65 1.54 -21.46
CA LEU A 489 -19.34 0.13 -21.73
C LEU A 489 -18.36 -0.46 -20.71
N GLN A 490 -17.43 0.32 -20.19
CA GLN A 490 -16.52 -0.11 -19.13
C GLN A 490 -17.24 -0.44 -17.83
N VAL A 491 -18.31 0.29 -17.48
CA VAL A 491 -19.16 -0.07 -16.32
C VAL A 491 -19.80 -1.44 -16.54
N GLN A 492 -20.36 -1.69 -17.72
CA GLN A 492 -20.97 -2.98 -18.07
C GLN A 492 -19.94 -4.11 -18.10
N ARG A 493 -18.76 -3.85 -18.68
CA ARG A 493 -17.62 -4.77 -18.71
C ARG A 493 -17.20 -5.18 -17.30
N LYS A 494 -16.99 -4.21 -16.40
CA LYS A 494 -16.62 -4.47 -14.99
C LYS A 494 -17.69 -5.30 -14.29
N ALA A 495 -18.96 -5.01 -14.50
CA ALA A 495 -20.06 -5.78 -13.91
C ALA A 495 -20.10 -7.22 -14.43
N HIS A 496 -19.86 -7.43 -15.73
CA HIS A 496 -19.79 -8.76 -16.34
C HIS A 496 -18.61 -9.56 -15.78
N ILE A 497 -17.40 -8.99 -15.79
CA ILE A 497 -16.20 -9.63 -15.24
C ILE A 497 -16.43 -10.02 -13.77
N ALA A 498 -16.93 -9.10 -12.95
CA ALA A 498 -17.24 -9.39 -11.55
C ALA A 498 -18.30 -10.48 -11.36
N ALA A 499 -19.25 -10.63 -12.29
CA ALA A 499 -20.25 -11.69 -12.25
C ALA A 499 -19.66 -13.05 -12.64
N GLU A 500 -18.83 -13.11 -13.68
CA GLU A 500 -18.14 -14.34 -14.09
C GLU A 500 -17.12 -14.81 -13.04
N GLU A 501 -16.36 -13.88 -12.45
CA GLU A 501 -15.46 -14.18 -11.33
C GLU A 501 -16.19 -14.79 -10.13
N LYS A 502 -17.43 -14.35 -9.84
CA LYS A 502 -18.26 -14.93 -8.78
C LYS A 502 -18.76 -16.34 -9.10
N LYS A 503 -19.02 -16.64 -10.39
CA LYS A 503 -19.48 -17.96 -10.85
C LYS A 503 -18.34 -18.98 -10.83
N ALA A 504 -17.12 -18.54 -11.13
CA ALA A 504 -15.92 -19.32 -10.95
C ALA A 504 -15.59 -19.44 -9.45
N ALA A 505 -16.30 -20.33 -8.73
CA ALA A 505 -16.08 -20.64 -7.33
C ALA A 505 -14.62 -21.08 -7.09
N GLY A 506 -13.75 -20.11 -6.79
CA GLY A 506 -12.30 -20.31 -6.60
C GLY A 506 -11.41 -19.22 -7.22
N ALA A 507 -11.87 -18.49 -8.24
CA ALA A 507 -11.03 -17.54 -9.00
C ALA A 507 -11.08 -16.08 -8.50
N SER A 508 -12.01 -15.75 -7.61
CA SER A 508 -12.28 -14.36 -7.16
C SER A 508 -11.41 -13.89 -5.97
N THR A 509 -10.10 -14.15 -5.90
CA THR A 509 -9.36 -13.77 -4.66
C THR A 509 -8.08 -12.98 -4.80
N LEU A 510 -7.45 -12.89 -5.97
CA LEU A 510 -6.18 -12.18 -6.09
C LEU A 510 -6.33 -10.74 -6.61
N ASP A 511 -6.93 -10.56 -7.79
CA ASP A 511 -7.09 -9.23 -8.41
C ASP A 511 -7.86 -8.29 -7.50
N ARG A 512 -8.95 -8.80 -6.92
CA ARG A 512 -9.75 -8.06 -5.95
C ARG A 512 -8.97 -7.73 -4.68
N ALA A 513 -8.23 -8.68 -4.10
CA ALA A 513 -7.45 -8.42 -2.89
C ALA A 513 -6.35 -7.38 -3.12
N MET A 514 -5.74 -7.38 -4.31
CA MET A 514 -4.75 -6.39 -4.72
C MET A 514 -5.37 -5.00 -4.89
N ILE A 515 -6.50 -4.91 -5.58
CA ILE A 515 -7.23 -3.64 -5.74
C ILE A 515 -7.72 -3.12 -4.37
N ASP A 516 -8.26 -3.98 -3.52
CA ASP A 516 -8.72 -3.62 -2.16
C ASP A 516 -7.55 -3.13 -1.29
N SER A 517 -6.37 -3.75 -1.43
CA SER A 517 -5.12 -3.32 -0.82
C SER A 517 -4.72 -1.90 -1.26
N ILE A 518 -4.68 -1.66 -2.57
CA ILE A 518 -4.31 -0.35 -3.13
C ILE A 518 -5.28 0.73 -2.67
N ARG A 519 -6.58 0.42 -2.68
CA ARG A 519 -7.62 1.31 -2.16
C ARG A 519 -7.38 1.61 -0.69
N LYS A 520 -7.10 0.59 0.13
CA LYS A 520 -6.80 0.77 1.56
C LYS A 520 -5.57 1.68 1.76
N GLN A 521 -4.47 1.42 1.05
CA GLN A 521 -3.26 2.23 1.14
C GLN A 521 -3.52 3.67 0.68
N ALA A 522 -4.20 3.89 -0.44
CA ALA A 522 -4.55 5.22 -0.93
C ALA A 522 -5.52 5.96 0.01
N VAL A 523 -6.48 5.27 0.64
CA VAL A 523 -7.38 5.85 1.65
C VAL A 523 -6.61 6.38 2.85
N THR A 524 -5.53 5.71 3.29
CA THR A 524 -4.66 6.26 4.36
C THR A 524 -3.99 7.58 3.99
N ARG A 525 -3.95 7.93 2.69
CA ARG A 525 -3.44 9.19 2.14
C ARG A 525 -4.54 10.20 1.78
N GLY A 526 -5.79 9.91 2.14
CA GLY A 526 -6.94 10.80 1.95
C GLY A 526 -7.64 10.66 0.60
N TYR A 527 -7.32 9.62 -0.18
CA TYR A 527 -8.05 9.30 -1.41
C TYR A 527 -9.38 8.61 -1.12
N LYS A 528 -10.35 8.81 -2.00
CA LYS A 528 -11.66 8.17 -2.01
C LYS A 528 -11.86 7.51 -3.37
N PHE A 529 -12.61 6.43 -3.41
CA PHE A 529 -12.97 5.74 -4.64
C PHE A 529 -14.49 5.77 -4.77
N GLY A 530 -14.99 5.88 -6.01
CA GLY A 530 -16.41 5.76 -6.29
C GLY A 530 -16.95 4.40 -5.82
N LYS A 531 -18.21 4.38 -5.38
CA LYS A 531 -18.90 3.15 -4.97
C LYS A 531 -19.15 2.22 -6.15
#